data_AF-A0A817CT60-F1
#
_entry.id   AF-A0A817CT60-F1
#
_cell.length_a   1.000
_cell.length_b   1.000
_cell.length_c   1.000
_cell.angle_alpha   90.00
_cell.angle_beta   90.00
_cell.angle_gamma   90.00
#
_symmetry.space_group_name_H-M   'P 1'
#
loop_
_entity.id
_entity.type
_entity.pdbx_description
1 polymer ?
#
loop_
_entity_poly.entity_id
_entity_poly.type
_entity_poly.pdbx_seq_one_letter_code
_entity_poly.pdbx_strand_id
1 'polypeptide(L)'
;MKLFSIFVFLHYIAIINSLTSADIYSPCKRPQTLGIELGRIPNAAFFASSFVEGREPYTARLNGRYAWRPAYMDADQYLNVDLGSRYYVTGVATQGRRAAKEYVTIFNLMYSDNGHNWFYYTTEDKIILNFVGNKNDDGIVRNNLSDPVITRYIRFSPRQWNNFISMRVEIYGCPFTSSSFNFDGKTIAYYDATFIPLHNTRGELLKVMRSITIQLRALCLVSLYHGFRRILTVSSHQCVTTTVDR
;
A
#
# COMPACT_ATOMS: atom_id res chain seq x y z
N MET A 1 15.16 42.74 -19.64
CA MET A 1 14.44 42.28 -18.42
C MET A 1 13.43 41.15 -18.64
N LYS A 2 12.78 40.98 -19.81
CA LYS A 2 11.78 39.90 -20.02
C LYS A 2 12.36 38.47 -20.10
N LEU A 3 13.56 38.30 -20.64
CA LEU A 3 14.22 36.99 -20.79
C LEU A 3 14.69 36.36 -19.46
N PHE A 4 15.03 37.19 -18.47
CA PHE A 4 15.48 36.72 -17.15
C PHE A 4 14.31 36.10 -16.35
N SER A 5 13.10 36.63 -16.53
CA SER A 5 11.88 36.13 -15.86
C SER A 5 11.45 34.75 -16.39
N ILE A 6 11.60 34.51 -17.70
CA ILE A 6 11.27 33.22 -18.33
C ILE A 6 12.23 32.12 -17.86
N PHE A 7 13.52 32.43 -17.70
CA PHE A 7 14.50 31.46 -17.21
C PHE A 7 14.25 31.03 -15.76
N VAL A 8 13.85 31.98 -14.89
CA VAL A 8 13.46 31.69 -13.50
C VAL A 8 12.19 30.84 -13.46
N PHE A 9 11.21 31.13 -14.32
CA PHE A 9 9.95 30.37 -14.37
C PHE A 9 10.15 28.95 -14.89
N LEU A 10 11.01 28.76 -15.90
CA LEU A 10 11.34 27.44 -16.44
C LEU A 10 12.20 26.62 -15.47
N HIS A 11 13.13 27.24 -14.74
CA HIS A 11 13.88 26.57 -13.67
C HIS A 11 12.97 26.22 -12.49
N TYR A 12 12.01 27.08 -12.14
CA TYR A 12 11.03 26.82 -11.10
C TYR A 12 10.10 25.64 -11.46
N ILE A 13 9.62 25.58 -12.71
CA ILE A 13 8.86 24.45 -13.23
C ILE A 13 9.73 23.18 -13.27
N ALA A 14 11.00 23.27 -13.65
CA ALA A 14 11.92 22.13 -13.63
C ALA A 14 12.19 21.64 -12.20
N ILE A 15 12.26 22.51 -11.20
CA ILE A 15 12.42 22.15 -9.78
C ILE A 15 11.13 21.50 -9.23
N ILE A 16 9.95 22.01 -9.61
CA ILE A 16 8.66 21.39 -9.27
C ILE A 16 8.52 20.02 -9.94
N ASN A 17 8.97 19.88 -11.19
CA ASN A 17 8.93 18.62 -11.93
C ASN A 17 10.05 17.64 -11.53
N SER A 18 11.15 18.11 -10.92
CA SER A 18 12.23 17.26 -10.38
C SER A 18 11.91 16.70 -9.00
N LEU A 19 10.92 17.28 -8.30
CA LEU A 19 10.29 16.68 -7.13
C LEU A 19 9.20 15.73 -7.63
N THR A 20 9.61 14.64 -8.27
CA THR A 20 8.69 13.53 -8.52
C THR A 20 8.14 13.07 -7.18
N SER A 21 6.83 12.88 -7.10
CA SER A 21 6.05 12.59 -5.90
C SER A 21 6.38 11.26 -5.21
N ALA A 22 7.44 10.57 -5.62
CA ALA A 22 7.85 9.27 -5.10
C ALA A 22 8.69 9.38 -3.82
N ASP A 23 9.46 10.45 -3.62
CA ASP A 23 10.42 10.54 -2.51
C ASP A 23 9.87 11.25 -1.25
N ILE A 24 8.67 11.86 -1.31
CA ILE A 24 8.17 12.71 -0.22
C ILE A 24 7.30 11.95 0.80
N TYR A 25 6.70 10.81 0.45
CA TYR A 25 5.85 10.07 1.40
C TYR A 25 5.90 8.55 1.21
N SER A 26 6.97 7.92 1.70
CA SER A 26 6.93 6.48 1.99
C SER A 26 6.15 6.26 3.29
N PRO A 27 5.04 5.49 3.28
CA PRO A 27 4.26 5.22 4.50
C PRO A 27 5.07 4.45 5.55
N CYS A 28 6.15 3.77 5.14
CA CYS A 28 7.10 3.11 6.03
C CYS A 28 8.52 3.59 5.78
N LYS A 29 9.01 4.53 6.60
CA LYS A 29 10.40 5.03 6.52
C LYS A 29 11.45 3.91 6.64
N ARG A 30 11.17 2.89 7.46
CA ARG A 30 12.04 1.72 7.67
C ARG A 30 11.18 0.47 7.84
N PRO A 31 10.88 -0.27 6.76
CA PRO A 31 10.11 -1.51 6.87
C PRO A 31 10.88 -2.56 7.66
N GLN A 32 10.20 -3.23 8.59
CA GLN A 32 10.75 -4.30 9.42
C GLN A 32 10.01 -5.60 9.19
N THR A 33 10.56 -6.72 9.67
CA THR A 33 9.82 -7.98 9.72
C THR A 33 8.61 -7.83 10.64
N LEU A 34 7.46 -8.36 10.21
CA LEU A 34 6.25 -8.39 11.04
C LEU A 34 6.29 -9.53 12.07
N GLY A 35 7.35 -10.35 12.04
CA GLY A 35 7.70 -11.27 13.11
C GLY A 35 7.13 -12.66 12.92
N ILE A 36 7.01 -13.13 11.67
CA ILE A 36 6.67 -14.53 11.39
C ILE A 36 7.82 -15.43 11.86
N GLU A 37 9.07 -15.12 11.49
CA GLU A 37 10.27 -15.85 11.93
C GLU A 37 10.45 -15.77 13.45
N LEU A 38 10.24 -14.58 14.01
CA LEU A 38 10.44 -14.30 15.44
C LEU A 38 9.33 -14.86 16.35
N GLY A 39 8.32 -15.53 15.78
CA GLY A 39 7.22 -16.11 16.57
C GLY A 39 6.22 -15.10 17.14
N ARG A 40 6.27 -13.83 16.71
CA ARG A 40 5.32 -12.79 17.17
C ARG A 40 3.90 -13.03 16.65
N ILE A 41 3.79 -13.49 15.40
CA ILE A 41 2.51 -13.93 14.84
C ILE A 41 2.20 -15.32 15.41
N PRO A 42 1.07 -15.54 16.12
CA PRO A 42 0.76 -16.81 16.79
C PRO A 42 0.42 -17.92 15.79
N ASN A 43 0.51 -19.20 16.17
CA ASN A 43 0.21 -20.32 15.27
C ASN A 43 -1.23 -20.29 14.73
N ALA A 44 -2.18 -19.84 15.56
CA ALA A 44 -3.59 -19.72 15.17
C ALA A 44 -3.85 -18.66 14.08
N ALA A 45 -2.88 -17.79 13.80
CA ALA A 45 -2.98 -16.80 12.74
C ALA A 45 -2.60 -17.32 11.35
N PHE A 46 -2.21 -18.60 11.23
CA PHE A 46 -1.89 -19.22 9.95
C PHE A 46 -3.03 -20.15 9.52
N PHE A 47 -3.52 -19.94 8.30
CA PHE A 47 -4.56 -20.77 7.69
C PHE A 47 -4.09 -21.22 6.31
N ALA A 48 -4.60 -22.34 5.81
CA ALA A 48 -4.30 -22.77 4.45
C ALA A 48 -5.51 -23.47 3.83
N SER A 49 -5.47 -23.64 2.51
CA SER A 49 -6.42 -24.46 1.76
C SER A 49 -6.45 -25.91 2.25
N SER A 50 -5.27 -26.47 2.50
CA SER A 50 -5.06 -27.82 3.00
C SER A 50 -3.65 -27.95 3.58
N PHE A 51 -3.37 -29.06 4.27
CA PHE A 51 -2.02 -29.40 4.72
C PHE A 51 -1.85 -30.91 4.89
N VAL A 52 -0.61 -31.38 4.77
CA VAL A 52 -0.20 -32.72 5.20
C VAL A 52 0.13 -32.69 6.70
N GLU A 53 -0.13 -33.78 7.42
CA GLU A 53 0.24 -33.91 8.83
C GLU A 53 1.74 -33.61 9.06
N GLY A 54 2.04 -32.77 10.07
CA GLY A 54 3.40 -32.29 10.34
C GLY A 54 3.89 -31.19 9.37
N ARG A 55 3.00 -30.67 8.51
CA ARG A 55 3.23 -29.58 7.56
C ARG A 55 2.14 -28.51 7.66
N GLU A 56 1.69 -28.27 8.88
CA GLU A 56 0.63 -27.33 9.20
C GLU A 56 0.99 -25.90 8.72
N PRO A 57 -0.01 -25.02 8.51
CA PRO A 57 0.23 -23.67 8.01
C PRO A 57 1.25 -22.86 8.82
N TYR A 58 1.23 -22.97 10.16
CA TYR A 58 2.15 -22.25 11.04
C TYR A 58 3.61 -22.73 10.94
N THR A 59 3.87 -23.86 10.27
CA THR A 59 5.24 -24.33 10.00
C THR A 59 5.90 -23.54 8.88
N ALA A 60 5.14 -22.70 8.17
CA ALA A 60 5.63 -21.81 7.11
C ALA A 60 6.44 -20.61 7.61
N ARG A 61 7.02 -20.65 8.81
CA ARG A 61 7.84 -19.53 9.30
C ARG A 61 9.17 -19.50 8.57
N LEU A 62 9.61 -18.32 8.10
CA LEU A 62 10.95 -18.14 7.54
C LEU A 62 12.01 -18.67 8.49
N ASN A 63 13.03 -19.35 7.95
CA ASN A 63 14.08 -20.06 8.70
C ASN A 63 13.56 -21.12 9.70
N GLY A 64 12.26 -21.44 9.66
CA GLY A 64 11.67 -22.52 10.43
C GLY A 64 12.26 -23.89 10.06
N ARG A 65 12.17 -24.82 11.02
CA ARG A 65 12.62 -26.22 10.87
C ARG A 65 11.83 -26.98 9.78
N TYR A 66 10.57 -26.63 9.62
CA TYR A 66 9.64 -27.25 8.68
C TYR A 66 9.15 -26.21 7.67
N ALA A 67 8.24 -26.60 6.80
CA ALA A 67 7.63 -25.74 5.79
C ALA A 67 6.19 -26.21 5.62
N TRP A 68 5.27 -25.28 5.38
CA TRP A 68 3.90 -25.63 5.02
C TRP A 68 3.90 -26.35 3.69
N ARG A 69 3.09 -27.40 3.59
CA ARG A 69 2.86 -28.17 2.36
C ARG A 69 1.38 -28.53 2.29
N PRO A 70 0.66 -28.13 1.24
CA PRO A 70 -0.73 -28.54 1.04
C PRO A 70 -0.85 -30.05 0.78
N ALA A 71 -2.04 -30.58 1.00
CA ALA A 71 -2.35 -31.98 0.71
C ALA A 71 -2.37 -32.26 -0.80
N TYR A 72 -2.76 -31.26 -1.61
CA TYR A 72 -2.89 -31.37 -3.06
C TYR A 72 -1.89 -30.46 -3.78
N MET A 73 -1.49 -30.84 -5.00
CA MET A 73 -0.50 -30.13 -5.81
C MET A 73 -1.16 -29.51 -7.04
N ASP A 74 -2.01 -28.51 -6.79
CA ASP A 74 -2.71 -27.73 -7.81
C ASP A 74 -2.58 -26.22 -7.52
N ALA A 75 -3.05 -25.40 -8.45
CA ALA A 75 -2.95 -23.94 -8.35
C ALA A 75 -4.00 -23.30 -7.43
N ASP A 76 -4.91 -24.09 -6.84
CA ASP A 76 -5.97 -23.61 -5.94
C ASP A 76 -5.52 -23.59 -4.48
N GLN A 77 -4.29 -24.02 -4.20
CA GLN A 77 -3.71 -24.02 -2.88
C GLN A 77 -3.32 -22.61 -2.42
N TYR A 78 -3.42 -22.35 -1.12
CA TYR A 78 -3.02 -21.06 -0.55
C TYR A 78 -2.60 -21.17 0.92
N LEU A 79 -1.76 -20.22 1.34
CA LEU A 79 -1.38 -19.96 2.73
C LEU A 79 -1.79 -18.54 3.11
N ASN A 80 -2.65 -18.39 4.11
CA ASN A 80 -3.06 -17.11 4.67
C ASN A 80 -2.36 -16.86 6.00
N VAL A 81 -2.01 -15.59 6.23
CA VAL A 81 -1.48 -15.10 7.50
C VAL A 81 -2.34 -13.92 7.97
N ASP A 82 -2.90 -14.03 9.16
CA ASP A 82 -3.55 -12.95 9.89
C ASP A 82 -2.49 -12.15 10.67
N LEU A 83 -2.36 -10.86 10.38
CA LEU A 83 -1.45 -9.97 11.09
C LEU A 83 -2.02 -9.47 12.42
N GLY A 84 -3.28 -9.78 12.73
CA GLY A 84 -4.01 -9.38 13.94
C GLY A 84 -4.55 -7.94 13.89
N SER A 85 -3.84 -7.03 13.22
CA SER A 85 -4.26 -5.66 12.94
C SER A 85 -3.83 -5.23 11.55
N ARG A 86 -4.18 -4.01 11.12
CA ARG A 86 -3.75 -3.48 9.82
C ARG A 86 -2.28 -3.06 9.86
N TYR A 87 -1.56 -3.40 8.81
CA TYR A 87 -0.19 -2.97 8.56
C TYR A 87 -0.07 -2.39 7.15
N TYR A 88 0.87 -1.48 6.96
CA TYR A 88 1.43 -1.21 5.65
C TYR A 88 2.38 -2.35 5.31
N VAL A 89 1.98 -3.24 4.41
CA VAL A 89 2.81 -4.32 3.89
C VAL A 89 3.60 -3.78 2.70
N THR A 90 4.92 -3.85 2.79
CA THR A 90 5.85 -3.30 1.80
C THR A 90 6.63 -4.38 1.07
N GLY A 91 6.51 -5.64 1.48
CA GLY A 91 7.27 -6.74 0.90
C GLY A 91 7.00 -8.06 1.58
N VAL A 92 7.43 -9.13 0.91
CA VAL A 92 7.39 -10.49 1.42
C VAL A 92 8.70 -11.19 1.13
N ALA A 93 9.03 -12.22 1.91
CA ALA A 93 10.07 -13.17 1.55
C ALA A 93 9.52 -14.59 1.52
N THR A 94 10.08 -15.42 0.65
CA THR A 94 9.76 -16.84 0.53
C THR A 94 11.02 -17.68 0.61
N GLN A 95 10.89 -18.91 1.10
CA GLN A 95 11.95 -19.89 1.23
C GLN A 95 11.34 -21.29 1.02
N GLY A 96 12.10 -22.20 0.41
CA GLY A 96 11.68 -23.59 0.19
C GLY A 96 11.76 -24.45 1.45
N ARG A 97 11.60 -25.77 1.30
CA ARG A 97 11.84 -26.74 2.37
C ARG A 97 13.26 -27.29 2.33
N ARG A 98 14.05 -26.95 3.34
CA ARG A 98 15.44 -27.37 3.51
C ARG A 98 15.67 -28.87 3.26
N ALA A 99 16.69 -29.16 2.45
CA ALA A 99 17.16 -30.51 2.09
C ALA A 99 16.10 -31.41 1.42
N ALA A 100 15.02 -30.84 0.87
CA ALA A 100 13.97 -31.60 0.19
C ALA A 100 13.87 -31.28 -1.30
N LYS A 101 14.52 -30.21 -1.80
CA LYS A 101 14.31 -29.70 -3.17
C LYS A 101 12.83 -29.42 -3.47
N GLU A 102 12.03 -29.06 -2.45
CA GLU A 102 10.61 -28.68 -2.57
C GLU A 102 10.50 -27.17 -2.37
N TYR A 103 10.05 -26.43 -3.39
CA TYR A 103 9.94 -24.97 -3.32
C TYR A 103 9.03 -24.38 -4.39
N VAL A 104 8.40 -23.25 -4.08
CA VAL A 104 7.56 -22.49 -5.01
C VAL A 104 8.42 -21.54 -5.86
N THR A 105 8.25 -21.58 -7.18
CA THR A 105 9.02 -20.77 -8.13
C THR A 105 8.26 -19.52 -8.59
N ILE A 106 6.93 -19.59 -8.67
CA ILE A 106 6.05 -18.46 -9.00
C ILE A 106 4.83 -18.50 -8.08
N PHE A 107 4.43 -17.33 -7.58
CA PHE A 107 3.22 -17.18 -6.75
C PHE A 107 2.53 -15.84 -7.01
N ASN A 108 1.26 -15.75 -6.65
CA ASN A 108 0.55 -14.46 -6.53
C ASN A 108 0.36 -14.12 -5.06
N LEU A 109 0.25 -12.82 -4.80
CA LEU A 109 -0.22 -12.31 -3.51
C LEU A 109 -1.67 -11.87 -3.61
N MET A 110 -2.44 -12.17 -2.57
CA MET A 110 -3.74 -11.56 -2.34
C MET A 110 -3.77 -10.98 -0.93
N TYR A 111 -4.63 -10.00 -0.71
CA TYR A 111 -4.78 -9.34 0.58
C TYR A 111 -6.25 -9.11 0.91
N SER A 112 -6.56 -8.96 2.20
CA SER A 112 -7.92 -8.77 2.70
C SER A 112 -7.90 -8.08 4.06
N ASP A 113 -8.92 -7.28 4.34
CA ASP A 113 -9.13 -6.71 5.67
C ASP A 113 -10.02 -7.57 6.58
N ASN A 114 -10.85 -8.44 6.00
CA ASN A 114 -11.85 -9.22 6.72
C ASN A 114 -11.66 -10.73 6.61
N GLY A 115 -10.68 -11.20 5.83
CA GLY A 115 -10.42 -12.62 5.61
C GLY A 115 -11.39 -13.32 4.65
N HIS A 116 -12.41 -12.61 4.15
CA HIS A 116 -13.46 -13.16 3.26
C HIS A 116 -13.38 -12.60 1.84
N ASN A 117 -13.23 -11.28 1.70
CA ASN A 117 -13.11 -10.60 0.42
C ASN A 117 -11.64 -10.38 0.11
N TRP A 118 -11.15 -11.03 -0.93
CA TRP A 118 -9.73 -11.03 -1.29
C TRP A 118 -9.48 -10.28 -2.58
N PHE A 119 -8.42 -9.47 -2.59
CA PHE A 119 -7.97 -8.70 -3.74
C PHE A 119 -6.59 -9.18 -4.16
N TYR A 120 -6.37 -9.37 -5.46
CA TYR A 120 -5.04 -9.65 -5.98
C TYR A 120 -4.13 -8.42 -5.86
N TYR A 121 -2.86 -8.64 -5.57
CA TYR A 121 -1.84 -7.63 -5.83
C TYR A 121 -1.63 -7.51 -7.35
N THR A 122 -1.75 -6.30 -7.86
CA THR A 122 -1.67 -6.02 -9.30
C THR A 122 -0.60 -4.96 -9.59
N THR A 123 -0.15 -4.91 -10.83
CA THR A 123 0.59 -3.75 -11.36
C THR A 123 -0.32 -2.51 -11.43
N GLU A 124 0.26 -1.35 -11.76
CA GLU A 124 -0.48 -0.11 -12.02
C GLU A 124 -1.59 -0.29 -13.08
N ASP A 125 -1.33 -1.14 -14.08
CA ASP A 125 -2.28 -1.49 -15.16
C ASP A 125 -3.35 -2.53 -14.75
N LYS A 126 -3.45 -2.86 -13.46
CA LYS A 126 -4.38 -3.86 -12.89
C LYS A 126 -4.15 -5.29 -13.37
N ILE A 127 -2.94 -5.61 -13.83
CA ILE A 127 -2.55 -6.98 -14.19
C ILE A 127 -2.10 -7.70 -12.92
N ILE A 128 -2.61 -8.91 -12.67
CA ILE A 128 -2.20 -9.73 -11.52
C ILE A 128 -0.69 -10.00 -11.60
N LEU A 129 0.03 -9.65 -10.54
CA LEU A 129 1.49 -9.78 -10.54
C LEU A 129 1.91 -11.21 -10.17
N ASN A 130 2.72 -11.82 -11.04
CA ASN A 130 3.43 -13.06 -10.77
C ASN A 130 4.76 -12.73 -10.08
N PHE A 131 4.88 -13.04 -8.80
CA PHE A 131 6.12 -12.88 -8.04
C PHE A 131 7.06 -14.04 -8.31
N VAL A 132 8.34 -13.71 -8.51
CA VAL A 132 9.40 -14.71 -8.62
C VAL A 132 9.74 -15.20 -7.22
N GLY A 133 9.54 -16.51 -7.00
CA GLY A 133 9.85 -17.21 -5.76
C GLY A 133 11.27 -17.78 -5.77
N ASN A 134 11.41 -18.98 -5.22
CA ASN A 134 12.68 -19.60 -4.91
C ASN A 134 13.28 -20.35 -6.12
N LYS A 135 14.62 -20.42 -6.15
CA LYS A 135 15.40 -21.20 -7.14
C LYS A 135 16.04 -22.45 -6.54
N ASN A 136 15.97 -22.60 -5.22
CA ASN A 136 16.48 -23.72 -4.45
C ASN A 136 15.64 -23.85 -3.15
N ASP A 137 16.00 -24.79 -2.30
CA ASP A 137 15.18 -25.22 -1.17
C ASP A 137 15.48 -24.53 0.16
N ASP A 138 16.60 -23.80 0.28
CA ASP A 138 16.97 -23.09 1.52
C ASP A 138 17.32 -21.61 1.35
N GLY A 139 17.48 -21.13 0.12
CA GLY A 139 17.74 -19.72 -0.17
C GLY A 139 16.49 -18.87 0.02
N ILE A 140 16.66 -17.68 0.62
CA ILE A 140 15.58 -16.71 0.85
C ILE A 140 15.48 -15.79 -0.37
N VAL A 141 14.26 -15.62 -0.89
CA VAL A 141 13.97 -14.66 -1.94
C VAL A 141 13.03 -13.60 -1.41
N ARG A 142 13.47 -12.34 -1.42
CA ARG A 142 12.69 -11.19 -0.97
C ARG A 142 12.13 -10.45 -2.18
N ASN A 143 10.84 -10.16 -2.14
CA ASN A 143 10.13 -9.34 -3.10
C ASN A 143 9.60 -8.10 -2.39
N ASN A 144 10.12 -6.92 -2.74
CA ASN A 144 9.54 -5.65 -2.31
C ASN A 144 8.35 -5.32 -3.20
N LEU A 145 7.27 -4.82 -2.61
CA LEU A 145 6.11 -4.33 -3.34
C LEU A 145 6.42 -2.92 -3.85
N SER A 146 6.11 -2.66 -5.13
CA SER A 146 6.19 -1.30 -5.71
C SER A 146 5.27 -0.36 -4.94
N ASP A 147 4.07 -0.84 -4.65
CA ASP A 147 3.00 -0.10 -3.98
C ASP A 147 2.66 -0.81 -2.67
N PRO A 148 3.01 -0.23 -1.51
CA PRO A 148 2.62 -0.79 -0.23
C PRO A 148 1.10 -0.94 -0.10
N VAL A 149 0.65 -2.07 0.43
CA VAL A 149 -0.78 -2.32 0.66
C VAL A 149 -1.11 -2.21 2.14
N ILE A 150 -2.22 -1.56 2.46
CA ILE A 150 -2.77 -1.56 3.83
C ILE A 150 -3.68 -2.76 3.96
N THR A 151 -3.35 -3.68 4.85
CA THR A 151 -4.14 -4.91 5.01
C THR A 151 -3.92 -5.55 6.38
N ARG A 152 -4.87 -6.40 6.80
CA ARG A 152 -4.73 -7.29 7.95
C ARG A 152 -4.33 -8.71 7.56
N TYR A 153 -4.82 -9.20 6.43
CA TYR A 153 -4.56 -10.56 5.96
C TYR A 153 -3.73 -10.53 4.68
N ILE A 154 -2.77 -11.44 4.58
CA ILE A 154 -1.99 -11.71 3.37
C ILE A 154 -2.16 -13.18 3.00
N ARG A 155 -2.34 -13.44 1.71
CA ARG A 155 -2.43 -14.78 1.12
C ARG A 155 -1.33 -14.97 0.09
N PHE A 156 -0.58 -16.05 0.25
CA PHE A 156 0.36 -16.57 -0.73
C PHE A 156 -0.34 -17.66 -1.53
N SER A 157 -0.45 -17.48 -2.85
CA SER A 157 -1.08 -18.44 -3.76
C SER A 157 -0.03 -19.00 -4.74
N PRO A 158 0.54 -20.19 -4.49
CA PRO A 158 1.49 -20.84 -5.38
C PRO A 158 0.91 -21.07 -6.79
N ARG A 159 1.72 -20.82 -7.82
CA ARG A 159 1.32 -21.03 -9.23
C ARG A 159 2.23 -21.98 -9.98
N GLN A 160 3.52 -21.99 -9.64
CA GLN A 160 4.49 -22.94 -10.16
C GLN A 160 5.45 -23.33 -9.05
N TRP A 161 5.94 -24.57 -9.08
CA TRP A 161 6.81 -25.14 -8.05
C TRP A 161 7.73 -26.20 -8.61
N ASN A 162 8.79 -26.50 -7.85
CA ASN A 162 9.69 -27.62 -8.10
C ASN A 162 9.35 -28.77 -7.13
N ASN A 163 9.14 -29.97 -7.66
CA ASN A 163 8.69 -31.18 -6.96
C ASN A 163 7.33 -31.03 -6.27
N PHE A 164 7.27 -30.31 -5.15
CA PHE A 164 6.07 -30.10 -4.35
C PHE A 164 5.95 -28.64 -3.93
N ILE A 165 4.70 -28.19 -3.70
CA ILE A 165 4.42 -26.91 -3.05
C ILE A 165 4.95 -27.00 -1.63
N SER A 166 5.95 -26.19 -1.31
CA SER A 166 6.47 -26.03 0.04
C SER A 166 6.95 -24.61 0.24
N MET A 167 6.48 -23.98 1.31
CA MET A 167 6.79 -22.58 1.59
C MET A 167 7.11 -22.34 3.06
N ARG A 168 8.12 -21.52 3.27
CA ARG A 168 8.36 -20.70 4.45
C ARG A 168 8.30 -19.23 4.01
N VAL A 169 7.75 -18.35 4.83
CA VAL A 169 7.46 -16.96 4.48
C VAL A 169 7.79 -15.99 5.60
N GLU A 170 8.04 -14.74 5.23
CA GLU A 170 8.07 -13.58 6.13
C GLU A 170 7.37 -12.41 5.44
N ILE A 171 6.79 -11.51 6.22
CA ILE A 171 6.12 -10.30 5.73
C ILE A 171 6.87 -9.09 6.29
N TYR A 172 7.08 -8.08 5.44
CA TYR A 172 7.74 -6.84 5.81
C TYR A 172 6.77 -5.67 5.75
N GLY A 173 6.91 -4.75 6.70
CA GLY A 173 6.03 -3.59 6.77
C GLY A 173 6.25 -2.71 7.98
N CYS A 174 5.24 -1.90 8.28
CA CYS A 174 5.15 -1.11 9.49
C CYS A 174 3.67 -0.98 9.95
N PRO A 175 3.41 -0.71 11.24
CA PRO A 175 2.05 -0.56 11.74
C PRO A 175 1.27 0.52 10.98
N PHE A 176 -0.01 0.25 10.69
CA PHE A 176 -0.92 1.26 10.15
C PHE A 176 -1.45 2.13 11.29
N THR A 177 -1.20 3.44 11.24
CA THR A 177 -1.77 4.42 12.18
C THR A 177 -2.77 5.30 11.44
N SER A 178 -4.06 5.19 11.78
CA SER A 178 -5.08 6.13 11.32
C SER A 178 -5.02 7.41 12.15
N SER A 179 -4.74 8.55 11.54
CA SER A 179 -4.96 9.85 12.16
C SER A 179 -6.45 10.21 12.06
N SER A 180 -7.16 10.12 13.18
CA SER A 180 -8.49 10.73 13.30
C SER A 180 -8.30 12.22 13.62
N PHE A 181 -8.66 13.09 12.67
CA PHE A 181 -8.72 14.52 12.93
C PHE A 181 -10.02 14.86 13.65
N ASN A 182 -9.94 15.29 14.92
CA ASN A 182 -11.08 15.83 15.64
C ASN A 182 -11.29 17.29 15.20
N PHE A 183 -12.47 17.57 14.63
CA PHE A 183 -12.89 18.93 14.35
C PHE A 183 -13.67 19.47 15.56
N ASP A 184 -13.03 20.34 16.32
CA ASP A 184 -13.62 21.10 17.42
C ASP A 184 -14.27 22.41 16.97
N GLY A 185 -14.42 22.62 15.65
CA GLY A 185 -14.97 23.84 15.06
C GLY A 185 -14.07 25.07 15.17
N LYS A 186 -12.90 24.97 15.82
CA LYS A 186 -11.88 26.03 15.90
C LYS A 186 -10.63 25.72 15.08
N THR A 187 -10.40 24.45 14.77
CA THR A 187 -9.22 24.01 14.02
C THR A 187 -9.53 23.94 12.52
N ILE A 188 -8.80 24.72 11.70
CA ILE A 188 -8.76 24.52 10.25
C ILE A 188 -7.96 23.24 10.03
N ALA A 189 -8.60 22.15 9.60
CA ALA A 189 -7.85 21.00 9.14
C ALA A 189 -7.17 21.35 7.82
N TYR A 190 -5.85 21.43 7.86
CA TYR A 190 -5.06 21.35 6.65
C TYR A 190 -5.19 19.91 6.12
N TYR A 191 -6.03 19.74 5.09
CA TYR A 191 -6.08 18.50 4.33
C TYR A 191 -4.76 18.37 3.56
N ASP A 192 -3.89 17.48 4.01
CA ASP A 192 -2.76 17.06 3.19
C ASP A 192 -3.27 16.09 2.13
N ALA A 193 -3.49 16.60 0.92
CA ALA A 193 -3.99 15.85 -0.22
C ALA A 193 -3.03 14.73 -0.67
N THR A 194 -1.84 14.62 -0.09
CA THR A 194 -0.90 13.52 -0.32
C THR A 194 -1.23 12.26 0.50
N PHE A 195 -2.13 12.35 1.50
CA PHE A 195 -2.49 11.27 2.42
C PHE A 195 -3.81 10.57 2.04
N ILE A 196 -3.99 10.22 0.77
CA ILE A 196 -5.12 9.38 0.34
C ILE A 196 -4.63 7.93 0.30
N PRO A 197 -5.06 7.03 1.21
CA PRO A 197 -4.78 5.62 1.03
C PRO A 197 -5.38 5.17 -0.30
N LEU A 198 -4.53 4.62 -1.18
CA LEU A 198 -4.82 4.25 -2.58
C LEU A 198 -5.89 3.14 -2.74
N HIS A 199 -6.76 2.94 -1.75
CA HIS A 199 -7.90 2.04 -1.90
C HIS A 199 -9.14 2.70 -2.51
N ASN A 200 -9.04 3.94 -2.97
CA ASN A 200 -10.14 4.63 -3.63
C ASN A 200 -9.89 4.79 -5.12
N THR A 201 -10.71 4.10 -5.92
CA THR A 201 -10.75 4.23 -7.37
C THR A 201 -10.79 5.71 -7.80
N ARG A 202 -10.17 6.02 -8.94
CA ARG A 202 -10.10 7.35 -9.57
C ARG A 202 -11.44 8.13 -9.59
N GLY A 203 -12.58 7.44 -9.47
CA GLY A 203 -13.92 8.03 -9.35
C GLY A 203 -14.24 8.67 -7.99
N GLU A 204 -13.68 8.17 -6.89
CA GLU A 204 -13.89 8.75 -5.54
C GLU A 204 -12.98 9.95 -5.30
N LEU A 205 -11.77 9.94 -5.86
CA LEU A 205 -10.90 11.12 -5.98
C LEU A 205 -11.62 12.28 -6.68
N LEU A 206 -12.33 12.01 -7.79
CA LEU A 206 -13.14 13.01 -8.48
C LEU A 206 -14.32 13.50 -7.64
N LYS A 207 -14.93 12.66 -6.80
CA LYS A 207 -16.00 13.08 -5.87
C LYS A 207 -15.47 13.98 -4.76
N VAL A 208 -14.32 13.63 -4.16
CA VAL A 208 -13.64 14.44 -3.14
C VAL A 208 -13.19 15.78 -3.73
N MET A 209 -12.57 15.78 -4.91
CA MET A 209 -12.16 17.01 -5.60
C MET A 209 -13.36 17.88 -6.00
N ARG A 210 -14.48 17.29 -6.44
CA ARG A 210 -15.73 18.04 -6.71
C ARG A 210 -16.30 18.62 -5.43
N SER A 211 -16.30 17.87 -4.33
CA SER A 211 -16.80 18.34 -3.02
C SER A 211 -15.97 19.50 -2.45
N ILE A 212 -14.64 19.43 -2.59
CA ILE A 212 -13.71 20.52 -2.20
C ILE A 212 -13.92 21.75 -3.09
N THR A 213 -14.13 21.58 -4.38
CA THR A 213 -14.40 22.68 -5.32
C THR A 213 -15.75 23.36 -5.01
N ILE A 214 -16.76 22.59 -4.59
CA ILE A 214 -18.07 23.11 -4.18
C ILE A 214 -17.96 23.88 -2.85
N GLN A 215 -17.22 23.37 -1.87
CA GLN A 215 -17.03 24.07 -0.59
C GLN A 215 -16.24 25.38 -0.75
N LEU A 216 -15.19 25.39 -1.58
CA LEU A 216 -14.43 26.60 -1.90
C LEU A 216 -15.29 27.65 -2.64
N ARG A 217 -16.20 27.22 -3.52
CA ARG A 217 -17.16 28.12 -4.19
C ARG A 217 -18.22 28.66 -3.23
N ALA A 218 -18.72 27.86 -2.29
CA ALA A 218 -19.69 28.29 -1.29
C ALA A 218 -19.11 29.34 -0.33
N LEU A 219 -17.86 29.15 0.12
CA LEU A 219 -17.13 30.13 0.94
C LEU A 219 -16.91 31.47 0.21
N CYS A 220 -16.70 31.46 -1.11
CA CYS A 220 -16.60 32.66 -1.94
C CYS A 220 -17.96 33.39 -2.15
N LEU A 221 -19.09 32.67 -2.10
CA LEU A 221 -20.43 33.25 -2.24
C LEU A 221 -20.92 33.92 -0.95
N VAL A 222 -20.57 33.37 0.21
CA VAL A 222 -20.91 33.97 1.52
C VAL A 222 -20.23 35.33 1.71
N SER A 223 -19.03 35.52 1.16
CA SER A 223 -18.32 36.81 1.18
C SER A 223 -18.88 37.86 0.20
N LEU A 224 -19.66 37.46 -0.81
CA LEU A 224 -20.41 38.38 -1.68
C LEU A 224 -21.66 38.95 -1.00
N TYR A 225 -22.29 38.19 -0.10
CA TYR A 225 -23.54 38.60 0.57
C TYR A 225 -23.33 39.66 1.65
N HIS A 226 -22.11 39.80 2.18
CA HIS A 226 -21.74 40.81 3.19
C HIS A 226 -21.20 42.14 2.62
N GLY A 227 -21.47 42.45 1.35
CA GLY A 227 -21.47 43.84 0.87
C GLY A 227 -20.11 44.48 0.56
N PHE A 228 -19.03 43.72 0.37
CA PHE A 228 -17.77 44.27 -0.10
C PHE A 228 -17.73 44.36 -1.64
N ARG A 229 -17.78 45.58 -2.19
CA ARG A 229 -17.49 45.84 -3.61
C ARG A 229 -16.00 45.62 -3.89
N ARG A 230 -15.58 44.37 -4.12
CA ARG A 230 -14.27 44.02 -4.71
C ARG A 230 -14.44 42.83 -5.67
N ILE A 231 -13.81 42.92 -6.84
CA ILE A 231 -13.79 41.83 -7.83
C ILE A 231 -12.73 40.82 -7.38
N LEU A 232 -13.11 39.55 -7.24
CA LEU A 232 -12.21 38.45 -6.88
C LEU A 232 -12.01 37.52 -8.09
N THR A 233 -10.77 37.31 -8.50
CA THR A 233 -10.37 36.27 -9.46
C THR A 233 -9.84 35.04 -8.71
N VAL A 234 -10.27 33.85 -9.13
CA VAL A 234 -9.93 32.58 -8.47
C VAL A 234 -8.60 32.04 -9.02
N SER A 235 -7.57 31.99 -8.18
CA SER A 235 -6.33 31.24 -8.43
C SER A 235 -6.23 30.10 -7.42
N SER A 236 -5.70 28.96 -7.86
CA SER A 236 -5.87 27.64 -7.23
C SER A 236 -5.37 27.51 -5.79
N HIS A 237 -4.68 28.49 -5.21
CA HIS A 237 -4.14 28.37 -3.85
C HIS A 237 -4.28 29.60 -2.94
N GLN A 238 -5.04 30.65 -3.29
CA GLN A 238 -5.35 31.75 -2.35
C GLN A 238 -6.48 32.69 -2.87
N CYS A 239 -7.37 33.13 -1.97
CA CYS A 239 -8.25 34.28 -2.22
C CYS A 239 -7.43 35.57 -2.05
N VAL A 240 -7.06 36.22 -3.16
CA VAL A 240 -6.31 37.49 -3.11
C VAL A 240 -7.28 38.65 -3.36
N THR A 241 -7.46 39.51 -2.37
CA THR A 241 -8.13 40.80 -2.55
C THR A 241 -7.14 41.80 -3.12
N THR A 242 -7.30 42.23 -4.37
CA THR A 242 -6.55 43.37 -4.92
C THR A 242 -7.36 44.66 -4.71
N THR A 243 -6.74 45.64 -4.06
CA THR A 243 -7.19 47.04 -4.08
C THR A 243 -6.75 47.67 -5.39
N VAL A 244 -7.69 48.19 -6.17
CA VAL A 244 -7.39 49.08 -7.31
C VAL A 244 -7.45 50.50 -6.77
N ASP A 245 -6.30 51.09 -6.45
CA ASP A 245 -6.20 52.54 -6.29
C ASP A 245 -6.00 53.16 -7.68
N ARG A 246 -6.74 54.25 -7.95
CA ARG A 246 -6.81 54.94 -9.25
C ARG A 246 -5.54 55.68 -9.60
#